data_AF-A0A959BY76-F1
#
_entry.id   AF-A0A959BY76-F1
#
_cell.length_a   1.000
_cell.length_b   1.000
_cell.length_c   1.000
_cell.angle_alpha   90.00
_cell.angle_beta   90.00
_cell.angle_gamma   90.00
#
_symmetry.space_group_name_H-M   'P 1'
#
loop_
_entity.id
_entity.type
_entity.pdbx_description
1 polymer ?
#
loop_
_entity_poly.entity_id
_entity_poly.type
_entity_poly.pdbx_seq_one_letter_code
_entity_poly.pdbx_strand_id
1 'polypeptide(L)'
;MEKGTVIKSTGSWYQVRLEDGRVANSRIVGKFRLDGMRITNPVAVGDEVELEIDEKEETGTIKNILPRRNYVVRQSPRRKHDLHLLASNVGQAMVIVTIIEP
;
A
#
# COMPACT_ATOMS: atom_id res chain seq x y z
N MET A 1 7.46 -1.54 17.60
CA MET A 1 6.91 -1.44 16.24
C MET A 1 5.41 -1.56 16.37
N GLU A 2 4.68 -0.62 15.79
CA GLU A 2 3.23 -0.64 15.74
C GLU A 2 2.75 -1.31 14.46
N LYS A 3 1.53 -1.83 14.48
CA LYS A 3 0.88 -2.44 13.33
C LYS A 3 -0.24 -1.55 12.84
N GLY A 4 -0.48 -1.60 11.52
CA GLY A 4 -1.60 -0.89 10.93
C GLY A 4 -1.87 -1.30 9.49
N THR A 5 -2.95 -0.74 8.96
CA THR A 5 -3.38 -0.96 7.58
C THR A 5 -3.15 0.29 6.75
N VAL A 6 -2.52 0.12 5.59
CA VAL A 6 -2.38 1.21 4.61
C VAL A 6 -3.76 1.55 4.03
N ILE A 7 -4.23 2.77 4.26
CA ILE A 7 -5.54 3.25 3.78
C ILE A 7 -5.43 4.22 2.59
N LYS A 8 -4.25 4.82 2.38
CA LYS A 8 -3.99 5.75 1.27
C LYS A 8 -2.54 5.66 0.82
N SER A 9 -2.30 5.78 -0.48
CA SER A 9 -0.95 5.92 -1.05
C SER A 9 -0.92 7.09 -2.04
N THR A 10 0.07 7.96 -1.89
CA THR A 10 0.38 9.06 -2.82
C THR A 10 1.75 8.86 -3.51
N GLY A 11 2.23 7.61 -3.54
CA GLY A 11 3.49 7.20 -4.16
C GLY A 11 4.71 7.30 -3.22
N SER A 12 4.96 8.48 -2.64
CA SER A 12 6.08 8.67 -1.69
C SER A 12 5.63 8.56 -0.22
N TRP A 13 4.35 8.84 0.03
CA TRP A 13 3.75 8.82 1.36
C TRP A 13 2.55 7.89 1.39
N TYR A 14 2.32 7.34 2.57
CA TYR A 14 1.24 6.40 2.88
C TYR A 14 0.52 6.87 4.14
N GLN A 15 -0.79 6.72 4.19
CA GLN A 15 -1.52 6.87 5.45
C GLN A 15 -1.78 5.48 5.99
N VAL A 16 -1.29 5.24 7.21
CA VAL A 16 -1.47 3.96 7.90
C VAL A 16 -2.43 4.20 9.05
N ARG A 17 -3.54 3.46 9.05
CA ARG A 17 -4.46 3.41 10.18
C ARG A 17 -3.94 2.37 11.18
N LEU A 18 -3.60 2.81 12.37
CA LEU A 18 -3.12 1.98 13.47
C LEU A 18 -4.28 1.20 14.10
N GLU A 19 -3.95 0.20 14.91
CA GLU A 19 -4.94 -0.65 15.59
C GLU A 19 -5.85 0.15 16.53
N ASP A 20 -5.37 1.25 17.11
CA ASP A 20 -6.15 2.16 17.95
C ASP A 20 -7.02 3.17 17.16
N GLY A 21 -6.98 3.11 15.83
CA GLY A 21 -7.75 3.96 14.93
C GLY A 21 -7.08 5.29 14.55
N ARG A 22 -5.94 5.67 15.14
CA ARG A 22 -5.17 6.84 14.71
C ARG A 22 -4.61 6.63 13.30
N VAL A 23 -4.36 7.72 12.59
CA VAL A 23 -3.79 7.69 11.24
C VAL A 23 -2.43 8.36 11.24
N ALA A 24 -1.39 7.62 10.86
CA ALA A 24 -0.02 8.10 10.77
C ALA A 24 0.40 8.31 9.31
N ASN A 25 0.96 9.49 8.99
CA ASN A 25 1.61 9.73 7.71
C ASN A 25 2.96 9.03 7.69
N SER A 26 3.15 8.10 6.77
CA SER A 26 4.25 7.16 6.79
C SER A 26 5.00 7.09 5.46
N ARG A 27 6.27 6.69 5.51
CA ARG A 27 7.12 6.43 4.34
C ARG A 27 7.80 5.08 4.44
N ILE A 28 8.22 4.52 3.31
CA ILE A 28 8.98 3.26 3.28
C ILE A 28 10.48 3.52 3.45
N VAL A 29 11.18 2.62 4.14
CA VAL A 29 12.66 2.63 4.18
C VAL A 29 13.21 2.32 2.78
N GLY A 30 14.19 3.11 2.32
CA GLY A 30 14.77 2.98 0.98
C GLY A 30 15.32 1.59 0.64
N LYS A 31 15.69 0.77 1.64
CA LYS A 31 16.20 -0.60 1.45
C LYS A 31 15.17 -1.54 0.79
N PHE A 32 13.86 -1.33 1.00
CA PHE A 32 12.81 -2.09 0.30
C PHE A 32 12.82 -1.91 -1.22
N ARG A 33 13.43 -0.83 -1.74
CA ARG A 33 13.57 -0.62 -3.20
C ARG A 33 14.67 -1.48 -3.82
N LEU A 34 15.58 -2.03 -3.02
CA LEU A 34 16.82 -2.69 -3.49
C LEU A 34 16.71 -4.22 -3.62
N ASP A 35 15.69 -4.86 -3.04
CA ASP A 35 15.53 -6.33 -3.04
C ASP A 35 15.02 -6.91 -4.38
N GLY A 36 15.37 -6.29 -5.51
CA GLY A 36 15.18 -6.86 -6.85
C GLY A 36 13.73 -6.99 -7.33
N MET A 37 12.74 -6.48 -6.60
CA MET A 37 11.35 -6.45 -7.08
C MET A 37 11.21 -5.46 -8.23
N ARG A 38 10.72 -5.92 -9.39
CA ARG A 38 10.38 -5.10 -10.57
C ARG A 38 9.15 -4.19 -10.36
N ILE A 39 8.79 -3.87 -9.12
CA ILE A 39 7.58 -3.11 -8.79
C ILE A 39 8.04 -1.77 -8.22
N THR A 40 7.66 -0.67 -8.89
CA THR A 40 8.09 0.70 -8.54
C THR A 40 7.45 1.24 -7.26
N ASN A 41 6.36 0.62 -6.81
CA ASN A 41 5.69 0.90 -5.55
C ASN A 41 5.35 -0.41 -4.83
N PRO A 42 6.18 -0.85 -3.87
CA PRO A 42 6.01 -2.15 -3.22
C PRO A 42 4.86 -2.17 -2.20
N VAL A 43 4.28 -1.01 -1.85
CA VAL A 43 3.20 -0.88 -0.86
C VAL A 43 1.90 -0.49 -1.56
N ALA A 44 0.83 -1.22 -1.28
CA ALA A 44 -0.51 -0.95 -1.76
C ALA A 44 -1.50 -0.65 -0.63
N VAL A 45 -2.62 -0.01 -0.99
CA VAL A 45 -3.76 0.15 -0.07
C VAL A 45 -4.30 -1.23 0.29
N GLY A 46 -4.55 -1.45 1.58
CA GLY A 46 -4.92 -2.73 2.16
C GLY A 46 -3.75 -3.55 2.71
N ASP A 47 -2.50 -3.13 2.49
CA ASP A 47 -1.35 -3.79 3.10
C ASP A 47 -1.38 -3.63 4.61
N GLU A 48 -1.15 -4.73 5.32
CA GLU A 48 -0.84 -4.72 6.74
C GLU A 48 0.66 -4.52 6.89
N VAL A 49 1.05 -3.56 7.72
CA VAL A 49 2.45 -3.12 7.83
C VAL A 49 2.88 -2.97 9.27
N GLU A 50 4.17 -3.16 9.50
CA GLU A 50 4.84 -2.80 10.75
C GLU A 50 5.62 -1.50 10.54
N LEU A 51 5.41 -0.54 11.43
CA LEU A 51 6.04 0.78 11.38
C LEU A 51 6.61 1.21 12.73
N GLU A 52 7.65 2.02 12.65
CA GLU A 52 8.15 2.80 13.78
C GLU A 52 7.59 4.20 13.68
N ILE A 53 6.92 4.68 14.74
CA ILE A 53 6.40 6.03 14.82
C ILE A 53 7.44 6.91 15.49
N ASP A 54 7.75 8.05 14.87
CA ASP A 54 8.49 9.12 15.51
C ASP A 54 7.49 10.08 16.18
N GLU A 55 7.41 10.01 17.51
CA GLU A 55 6.50 10.84 18.31
C GLU A 55 6.79 12.34 18.18
N LYS A 56 7.99 12.75 17.73
CA LYS A 56 8.35 14.16 17.55
C LYS A 56 7.86 14.74 16.24
N GLU A 57 7.79 13.92 15.18
CA GLU A 57 7.44 14.37 13.84
C GLU A 57 6.04 13.94 13.39
N GLU A 58 5.30 13.17 14.21
CA GLU A 58 4.02 12.54 13.85
C GLU A 58 4.11 11.72 12.54
N THR A 59 5.31 11.24 12.20
CA THR A 59 5.55 10.44 10.99
C THR A 59 5.92 9.00 11.32
N GLY A 60 5.47 8.09 10.46
CA GLY A 60 5.78 6.67 10.53
C GLY A 60 6.84 6.25 9.51
N THR A 61 7.67 5.28 9.88
CA THR A 61 8.57 4.61 8.95
C THR A 61 8.17 3.14 8.84
N ILE A 62 7.66 2.75 7.67
CA ILE A 62 7.27 1.37 7.37
C ILE A 62 8.53 0.52 7.25
N LYS A 63 8.66 -0.46 8.16
CA LYS A 63 9.78 -1.39 8.25
C LYS A 63 9.47 -2.75 7.65
N ASN A 64 8.21 -3.15 7.64
CA ASN A 64 7.84 -4.46 7.11
C ASN A 64 6.45 -4.43 6.50
N ILE A 65 6.26 -5.24 5.46
CA ILE A 65 4.95 -5.50 4.85
C ILE A 65 4.61 -6.94 5.22
N LEU A 66 3.51 -7.13 5.94
CA LEU A 66 3.07 -8.46 6.36
C LEU A 66 2.54 -9.27 5.16
N PRO A 67 2.51 -10.62 5.25
CA PRO A 67 2.04 -11.46 4.16
C PRO A 67 0.64 -11.10 3.67
N ARG A 68 0.49 -10.92 2.35
CA ARG A 68 -0.80 -10.62 1.72
C ARG A 68 -1.64 -11.87 1.56
N ARG A 69 -2.92 -11.81 1.91
CA ARG A 69 -3.91 -12.86 1.61
C ARG A 69 -4.24 -12.93 0.12
N ASN A 70 -4.34 -11.76 -0.51
CA ASN A 70 -4.58 -11.59 -1.93
C ASN A 70 -4.08 -10.21 -2.39
N TYR A 71 -4.05 -10.00 -3.71
CA TYR A 71 -3.70 -8.72 -4.31
C TYR A 71 -4.34 -8.53 -5.68
N VAL A 72 -4.56 -7.27 -6.04
CA VAL A 72 -5.04 -6.84 -7.36
C VAL A 72 -3.92 -6.09 -8.06
N VAL A 73 -3.58 -6.52 -9.28
CA VAL A 73 -2.54 -5.91 -10.11
C VAL A 73 -3.11 -5.47 -11.45
N ARG A 74 -2.53 -4.43 -12.04
CA ARG A 74 -2.74 -4.09 -13.46
C ARG A 74 -1.42 -4.09 -14.22
N GLN A 75 -1.48 -4.38 -15.51
CA GLN A 75 -0.36 -4.19 -16.41
C GLN A 75 -0.13 -2.68 -16.64
N SER A 76 1.14 -2.26 -16.73
CA SER A 76 1.48 -0.89 -17.06
C SER A 76 1.06 -0.57 -18.51
N PRO A 77 0.37 0.56 -18.76
CA PRO A 77 -0.02 0.95 -20.11
C PRO A 77 1.17 1.19 -21.06
N ARG A 78 2.32 1.61 -20.51
CA ARG A 78 3.51 1.98 -21.29
C ARG A 78 4.56 0.88 -21.35
N ARG A 79 4.63 -0.01 -20.37
CA ARG A 79 5.63 -1.09 -20.28
C ARG A 79 4.94 -2.42 -20.05
N LYS A 80 4.78 -3.21 -21.12
CA LYS A 80 4.01 -4.46 -21.10
C LYS A 80 4.48 -5.49 -20.06
N HIS A 81 5.72 -5.41 -19.57
CA HIS A 81 6.25 -6.35 -18.59
C HIS A 81 6.19 -5.85 -17.14
N ASP A 82 5.72 -4.62 -16.91
CA ASP A 82 5.61 -4.05 -15.58
C ASP A 82 4.20 -4.24 -15.02
N LEU A 83 4.12 -4.69 -13.77
CA LEU A 83 2.87 -4.82 -13.02
C LEU A 83 2.81 -3.73 -11.95
N HIS A 84 1.63 -3.14 -11.80
CA HIS A 84 1.33 -2.16 -10.77
C HIS A 84 0.38 -2.80 -9.75
N LEU A 85 0.79 -2.84 -8.49
CA LEU A 85 -0.06 -3.26 -7.38
C LEU A 85 -1.09 -2.16 -7.10
N LEU A 86 -2.37 -2.50 -7.17
CA LEU A 86 -3.49 -1.56 -6.97
C LEU A 86 -4.02 -1.61 -5.54
N ALA A 87 -4.27 -2.82 -5.05
CA ALA A 87 -4.81 -3.07 -3.71
C ALA A 87 -4.40 -4.46 -3.23
N SER A 88 -4.47 -4.69 -1.93
CA SER A 88 -4.23 -5.98 -1.29
C SER A 88 -5.25 -6.26 -0.19
N ASN A 89 -5.33 -7.53 0.23
CA ASN A 89 -6.16 -7.99 1.34
C ASN A 89 -7.66 -7.63 1.20
N VAL A 90 -8.16 -7.55 -0.03
CA VAL A 90 -9.53 -7.18 -0.36
C VAL A 90 -10.47 -8.34 -0.04
N GLY A 91 -11.54 -8.08 0.72
CA GLY A 91 -12.56 -9.09 1.07
C GLY A 91 -13.75 -9.15 0.12
N GLN A 92 -14.04 -8.07 -0.61
CA GLN A 92 -15.19 -7.97 -1.49
C GLN A 92 -14.85 -7.10 -2.72
N ALA A 93 -15.36 -7.50 -3.88
CA ALA A 93 -15.33 -6.71 -5.10
C ALA A 93 -16.76 -6.36 -5.51
N MET A 94 -16.98 -5.13 -5.94
CA MET A 94 -18.25 -4.67 -6.50
C MET A 94 -18.03 -4.25 -7.94
N VAL A 95 -18.81 -4.81 -8.86
CA VAL A 95 -18.76 -4.46 -10.28
C VAL A 95 -19.98 -3.58 -10.56
N ILE A 96 -19.72 -2.34 -10.96
CA ILE A 96 -20.75 -1.36 -11.31
C ILE A 96 -20.75 -1.24 -12.83
N VAL A 97 -21.93 -1.39 -13.44
CA VAL A 97 -22.12 -1.32 -14.90
C VAL A 97 -23.31 -0.45 -15.23
N THR A 98 -23.24 0.25 -16.37
CA THR A 98 -24.32 1.03 -16.96
C THR A 98 -24.70 0.41 -18.30
N ILE A 99 -26.01 0.29 -18.58
CA ILE A 99 -26.51 -0.32 -19.83
C ILE A 99 -26.48 0.70 -20.99
N ILE A 100 -26.72 1.96 -20.65
CA ILE A 100 -26.80 3.10 -21.57
C ILE A 100 -26.05 4.25 -20.88
N GLU A 101 -25.38 5.10 -21.65
CA GLU A 101 -24.55 6.22 -21.15
C GLU A 101 -23.43 5.75 -20.19
N PRO A 102 -22.37 5.09 -20.72
CA PRO A 102 -21.23 4.61 -19.94
C PRO A 102 -20.38 5.70 -19.29
#